data_AF-A0A6D2G4J1-F1
#
_entry.id   AF-A0A6D2G4J1-F1
#
_cell.length_a   1.000
_cell.length_b   1.000
_cell.length_c   1.000
_cell.angle_alpha   90.00
_cell.angle_beta   90.00
_cell.angle_gamma   90.00
#
_symmetry.space_group_name_H-M   'P 1'
#
loop_
_entity.id
_entity.type
_entity.pdbx_description
1 polymer ?
#
loop_
_entity_poly.entity_id
_entity_poly.type
_entity_poly.pdbx_seq_one_letter_code
_entity_poly.pdbx_strand_id
1 'polypeptide(L)'
;MVAVRSAHINKAGEFDPKKWIASLGISSQQSCERLAETWAYCLQQTQGHPDADLLLWRGVEMVEILSTLSMDIDTLRAALLFPLADANVVSEDVLRESVGKSIVTPDSWRARYGGDPPVKCHS
;
A
#
# COMPACT_ATOMS: atom_id res chain seq x y z
N MET A 1 -11.66 -3.32 20.57
CA MET A 1 -12.45 -4.15 19.63
C MET A 1 -12.53 -3.36 18.33
N VAL A 2 -11.53 -3.51 17.44
CA VAL A 2 -11.52 -2.87 16.13
C VAL A 2 -12.26 -3.83 15.22
N ALA A 3 -13.43 -3.44 14.73
CA ALA A 3 -14.17 -4.21 13.75
C ALA A 3 -13.33 -4.21 12.48
N VAL A 4 -12.51 -5.25 12.31
CA VAL A 4 -11.97 -5.64 11.01
C VAL A 4 -13.20 -5.77 10.13
N ARG A 5 -13.42 -4.81 9.23
CA ARG A 5 -14.46 -4.94 8.21
C ARG A 5 -14.04 -6.17 7.42
N SER A 6 -14.68 -7.30 7.73
CA SER A 6 -14.61 -8.53 6.95
C SER A 6 -15.21 -8.28 5.57
N ALA A 7 -14.58 -7.43 4.76
CA ALA A 7 -14.69 -7.52 3.33
C ALA A 7 -13.72 -8.63 2.97
N HIS A 8 -14.21 -9.87 3.09
CA HIS A 8 -13.66 -10.98 2.35
C HIS A 8 -13.41 -10.47 0.93
N ILE A 9 -12.16 -10.47 0.46
CA ILE A 9 -11.91 -10.70 -0.96
C ILE A 9 -12.45 -12.13 -1.20
N ASN A 10 -13.78 -12.21 -1.33
CA ASN A 10 -14.46 -13.45 -1.58
C ASN A 10 -14.03 -13.81 -2.99
N LYS A 11 -13.36 -14.96 -3.12
CA LYS A 11 -13.20 -15.71 -4.37
C LYS A 11 -14.60 -16.04 -4.93
N ALA A 12 -15.37 -15.05 -5.37
CA ALA A 12 -16.70 -15.14 -5.98
C ALA A 12 -17.38 -13.80 -6.34
N GLY A 13 -16.84 -12.62 -6.04
CA GLY A 13 -17.51 -11.36 -6.39
C GLY A 13 -16.56 -10.17 -6.50
N GLU A 14 -16.36 -9.69 -7.73
CA GLU A 14 -15.55 -8.54 -8.16
C GLU A 14 -15.28 -7.50 -7.06
N PHE A 15 -14.06 -7.49 -6.52
CA PHE A 15 -13.53 -6.26 -5.93
C PHE A 15 -13.46 -5.24 -7.07
N ASP A 16 -14.34 -4.24 -7.02
CA ASP A 16 -14.44 -3.20 -8.03
C ASP A 16 -13.62 -1.99 -7.55
N PRO A 17 -12.38 -1.82 -8.04
CA PRO A 17 -11.52 -0.74 -7.60
C PRO A 17 -12.13 0.63 -7.88
N LYS A 18 -13.00 0.77 -8.89
CA LYS A 18 -13.67 2.04 -9.20
C LYS A 18 -14.69 2.39 -8.12
N LYS A 19 -15.50 1.42 -7.67
CA LYS A 19 -16.45 1.64 -6.57
C LYS A 19 -15.74 1.90 -5.25
N TRP A 20 -14.65 1.20 -5.01
CA TRP A 20 -13.83 1.42 -3.82
C TRP A 20 -13.26 2.83 -3.79
N ILE A 21 -12.57 3.27 -4.85
CA ILE A 21 -12.00 4.62 -4.95
C ILE A 21 -13.08 5.71 -4.84
N ALA A 22 -14.25 5.50 -5.45
CA ALA A 22 -15.38 6.41 -5.32
C ALA A 22 -15.90 6.50 -3.87
N SER A 23 -15.81 5.41 -3.11
CA SER A 23 -16.23 5.37 -1.70
C SER A 23 -15.26 6.11 -0.77
N LEU A 24 -14.01 6.36 -1.18
CA LEU A 24 -13.02 7.12 -0.40
C LEU A 24 -13.34 8.61 -0.34
N GLY A 25 -14.27 9.11 -1.16
CA GLY A 25 -14.70 10.51 -1.13
C GLY A 25 -13.60 11.52 -1.55
N ILE A 26 -12.60 11.08 -2.31
CA ILE A 26 -11.50 11.92 -2.77
C ILE A 26 -12.06 13.01 -3.69
N SER A 27 -11.86 14.27 -3.33
CA SER A 27 -12.49 15.41 -4.03
C SER A 27 -11.93 15.70 -5.42
N SER A 28 -10.74 15.19 -5.74
CA SER A 28 -10.04 15.44 -7.01
C SER A 28 -10.06 14.20 -7.90
N GLN A 29 -10.64 14.32 -9.10
CA GLN A 29 -10.69 13.24 -10.09
C GLN A 29 -9.29 12.75 -10.48
N GLN A 30 -8.33 13.67 -10.65
CA GLN A 30 -6.94 13.32 -10.92
C GLN A 30 -6.33 12.46 -9.80
N SER A 31 -6.72 12.71 -8.54
CA SER A 31 -6.25 11.90 -7.42
C SER A 31 -6.85 10.48 -7.46
N CYS A 32 -8.15 10.36 -7.74
CA CYS A 32 -8.79 9.07 -7.97
C CYS A 32 -8.11 8.25 -9.08
N GLU A 33 -7.77 8.90 -10.21
CA GLU A 33 -7.07 8.27 -11.32
C GLU A 33 -5.67 7.79 -10.91
N ARG A 34 -4.88 8.63 -10.24
CA ARG A 34 -3.54 8.25 -9.74
C ARG A 34 -3.59 7.08 -8.75
N LEU A 35 -4.62 7.02 -7.90
CA LEU A 35 -4.82 5.89 -6.99
C LEU A 35 -5.20 4.61 -7.74
N ALA A 36 -6.07 4.72 -8.75
CA ALA A 36 -6.47 3.61 -9.60
C ALA A 36 -5.28 3.03 -10.38
N GLU A 37 -4.42 3.89 -10.92
CA GLU A 37 -3.18 3.49 -11.59
C GLU A 37 -2.25 2.74 -10.64
N THR A 38 -2.11 3.23 -9.41
CA THR A 38 -1.25 2.61 -8.39
C THR A 38 -1.81 1.25 -7.97
N TRP A 39 -3.13 1.13 -7.80
CA TRP A 39 -3.80 -0.14 -7.55
C TRP A 39 -3.56 -1.16 -8.68
N ALA A 40 -3.76 -0.73 -9.92
CA ALA A 40 -3.54 -1.59 -11.10
C ALA A 40 -2.07 -2.05 -11.18
N TYR A 41 -1.12 -1.17 -10.85
CA TYR A 41 0.29 -1.52 -10.75
C TYR A 41 0.52 -2.57 -9.66
N CYS A 42 0.00 -2.38 -8.44
CA CYS A 42 0.13 -3.37 -7.36
C CYS A 42 -0.43 -4.74 -7.75
N LEU A 43 -1.58 -4.76 -8.43
CA LEU A 43 -2.21 -5.99 -8.91
C LEU A 43 -1.32 -6.72 -9.94
N GLN A 44 -0.69 -5.99 -10.86
CA GLN A 44 0.23 -6.56 -11.83
C GLN A 44 1.50 -7.10 -11.17
N GLN A 45 2.07 -6.37 -10.20
CA GLN A 45 3.31 -6.79 -9.52
C GLN A 45 3.10 -8.01 -8.62
N THR A 46 1.92 -8.14 -8.02
CA THR A 46 1.57 -9.29 -7.17
C THR A 46 1.12 -10.51 -7.98
N GLN A 47 1.05 -10.41 -9.32
CA GLN A 47 0.61 -11.51 -10.17
C GLN A 47 1.58 -12.70 -10.08
N GLY A 48 1.09 -13.83 -9.59
CA GLY A 48 1.90 -15.05 -9.37
C GLY A 48 2.51 -15.15 -7.97
N HIS A 49 2.26 -14.19 -7.07
CA HIS A 49 2.64 -14.29 -5.67
C HIS A 49 1.59 -15.13 -4.89
N PRO A 50 2.01 -16.09 -4.04
CA PRO A 50 1.07 -16.92 -3.28
C PRO A 50 0.16 -16.10 -2.34
N ASP A 51 0.68 -14.99 -1.81
CA ASP A 51 -0.05 -14.08 -0.89
C ASP A 51 -0.59 -12.82 -1.57
N ALA A 52 -0.73 -12.81 -2.92
CA ALA A 52 -1.16 -11.62 -3.67
C ALA A 52 -2.43 -10.96 -3.10
N ASP A 53 -3.48 -11.76 -2.87
CA ASP A 53 -4.75 -11.30 -2.31
C ASP A 53 -4.56 -10.65 -0.93
N LEU A 54 -3.72 -11.24 -0.08
CA LEU A 54 -3.47 -10.75 1.28
C LEU A 54 -2.72 -9.40 1.25
N LEU A 55 -1.71 -9.27 0.40
CA LEU A 55 -0.91 -8.04 0.26
C LEU A 55 -1.75 -6.89 -0.26
N LEU A 56 -2.53 -7.15 -1.32
CA LEU A 56 -3.44 -6.17 -1.89
C LEU A 56 -4.49 -5.70 -0.88
N TRP A 57 -5.10 -6.64 -0.16
CA TRP A 57 -6.11 -6.33 0.86
C TRP A 57 -5.53 -5.47 2.00
N ARG A 58 -4.33 -5.79 2.46
CA ARG A 58 -3.65 -5.01 3.51
C ARG A 58 -3.38 -3.57 3.06
N GLY A 59 -3.05 -3.38 1.78
CA GLY A 59 -2.93 -2.04 1.19
C GLY A 59 -4.26 -1.29 1.17
N VAL A 60 -5.35 -1.94 0.77
CA VAL A 60 -6.71 -1.36 0.75
C VAL A 60 -7.12 -0.88 2.13
N GLU A 61 -6.97 -1.71 3.17
CA GLU A 61 -7.31 -1.33 4.54
C GLU A 61 -6.53 -0.10 5.01
N MET A 62 -5.23 -0.05 4.73
CA MET A 62 -4.40 1.10 5.09
C MET A 62 -4.88 2.37 4.38
N VAL A 63 -5.25 2.29 3.10
CA VAL A 63 -5.81 3.43 2.36
C VAL A 63 -7.16 3.88 2.92
N GLU A 64 -8.05 2.95 3.26
CA GLU A 64 -9.34 3.31 3.86
C GLU A 64 -9.14 4.11 5.16
N ILE A 65 -8.27 3.65 6.05
CA ILE A 65 -7.96 4.38 7.29
C ILE A 65 -7.40 5.77 6.97
N LEU A 66 -6.41 5.86 6.08
CA LEU A 66 -5.77 7.13 5.76
C LEU A 66 -6.72 8.10 5.03
N SER A 67 -7.68 7.59 4.25
CA SER A 67 -8.72 8.42 3.62
C SER A 67 -9.65 9.06 4.64
N THR A 68 -9.94 8.39 5.77
CA THR A 68 -10.75 8.98 6.86
C THR A 68 -10.04 10.13 7.56
N LEU A 69 -8.70 10.17 7.46
CA LEU A 69 -7.86 11.24 7.99
C LEU A 69 -7.62 12.38 6.98
N SER A 70 -8.26 12.33 5.81
CA SER A 70 -8.08 13.31 4.73
C SER A 70 -6.62 13.50 4.33
N MET A 71 -5.84 12.41 4.33
CA MET A 71 -4.43 12.42 3.94
C MET A 71 -4.27 12.67 2.43
N ASP A 72 -3.11 13.19 2.04
CA ASP A 72 -2.79 13.45 0.64
C ASP A 72 -2.70 12.16 -0.19
N ILE A 73 -2.99 12.28 -1.49
CA ILE A 73 -2.99 11.19 -2.44
C ILE A 73 -1.67 10.42 -2.51
N ASP A 74 -0.53 11.11 -2.40
CA ASP A 74 0.77 10.45 -2.42
C ASP A 74 0.96 9.53 -1.20
N THR A 75 0.30 9.84 -0.07
CA THR A 75 0.32 8.96 1.10
C THR A 75 -0.60 7.76 0.94
N LEU A 76 -1.77 7.93 0.32
CA LEU A 76 -2.65 6.80 -0.01
C LEU A 76 -1.96 5.83 -0.98
N ARG A 77 -1.26 6.36 -1.98
CA ARG A 77 -0.48 5.54 -2.93
C ARG A 77 0.65 4.78 -2.24
N ALA A 78 1.36 5.42 -1.31
CA ALA A 78 2.38 4.75 -0.52
C ALA A 78 1.83 3.64 0.36
N ALA A 79 0.64 3.81 0.94
CA ALA A 79 0.00 2.78 1.73
C ALA A 79 -0.35 1.52 0.92
N LEU A 80 -0.71 1.66 -0.36
CA LEU A 80 -0.87 0.51 -1.25
C LEU A 80 0.46 -0.21 -1.54
N LEU A 81 1.55 0.54 -1.69
CA LEU A 81 2.86 0.00 -2.06
C LEU A 81 3.63 -0.58 -0.87
N PHE A 82 3.32 -0.13 0.34
CA PHE A 82 3.94 -0.57 1.59
C PHE A 82 3.96 -2.10 1.77
N PRO A 83 2.82 -2.82 1.71
CA PRO A 83 2.83 -4.28 1.88
C PRO A 83 3.60 -4.99 0.77
N LEU A 84 3.65 -4.42 -0.45
CA LEU A 84 4.41 -5.01 -1.54
C LEU A 84 5.92 -4.82 -1.34
N ALA A 85 6.35 -3.69 -0.80
CA ALA A 85 7.75 -3.43 -0.49
C ALA A 85 8.22 -4.33 0.68
N ASP A 86 7.38 -4.50 1.70
CA ASP A 86 7.62 -5.41 2.83
C ASP A 86 7.74 -6.88 2.38
N ALA A 87 6.89 -7.30 1.46
CA ALA A 87 6.95 -8.63 0.85
C ALA A 87 8.03 -8.77 -0.25
N ASN A 88 8.87 -7.75 -0.46
CA ASN A 88 9.94 -7.73 -1.46
C ASN A 88 9.45 -7.96 -2.91
N VAL A 89 8.19 -7.62 -3.18
CA VAL A 89 7.53 -7.69 -4.50
C VAL A 89 7.88 -6.47 -5.34
N VAL A 90 8.00 -5.29 -4.72
CA VAL A 90 8.45 -4.05 -5.36
C VAL A 90 9.68 -3.51 -4.66
N SER A 91 10.60 -2.91 -5.41
CA SER A 91 11.81 -2.31 -4.83
C SER A 91 11.48 -1.05 -4.03
N GLU A 92 12.24 -0.80 -2.96
CA GLU A 92 12.10 0.40 -2.12
C GLU A 92 12.23 1.70 -2.94
N ASP A 93 12.99 1.71 -4.03
CA ASP A 93 13.08 2.87 -4.94
C ASP A 93 11.72 3.25 -5.57
N VAL A 94 10.90 2.27 -5.96
CA VAL A 94 9.55 2.53 -6.51
C VAL A 94 8.64 3.17 -5.46
N LEU A 95 8.78 2.72 -4.21
CA LEU A 95 8.10 3.35 -3.08
C LEU A 95 8.58 4.80 -2.96
N ARG A 96 9.89 5.05 -2.93
CA ARG A 96 10.49 6.41 -2.81
C ARG A 96 10.05 7.37 -3.90
N GLU A 97 9.97 6.91 -5.14
CA GLU A 97 9.47 7.72 -6.26
C GLU A 97 7.98 8.02 -6.13
N SER A 98 7.20 7.06 -5.61
CA SER A 98 5.75 7.20 -5.47
C SER A 98 5.31 8.06 -4.28
N VAL A 99 6.06 8.04 -3.17
CA VAL A 99 5.73 8.82 -1.96
C VAL A 99 6.34 10.23 -1.97
N GLY A 100 7.29 10.48 -2.87
CA GLY A 100 8.18 11.63 -2.78
C GLY A 100 9.06 11.55 -1.53
N LYS A 101 10.16 12.32 -1.50
CA LYS A 101 11.17 12.33 -0.43
C LYS A 101 10.64 12.62 1.00
N SER A 102 9.36 12.93 1.17
CA SER A 102 8.78 13.44 2.42
C SER A 102 8.52 12.35 3.48
N ILE A 103 8.30 11.09 3.08
CA ILE A 103 7.93 10.01 4.03
C ILE A 103 9.03 8.95 4.17
N VAL A 104 9.87 8.77 3.14
CA VAL A 104 11.00 7.82 3.21
C VAL A 104 12.23 8.50 3.83
N THR A 105 12.23 8.59 5.16
CA THR A 105 13.49 8.52 5.89
C THR A 105 13.80 7.03 6.14
N PRO A 106 14.86 6.47 5.52
CA PRO A 106 15.18 5.04 5.61
C PRO A 106 15.51 4.55 7.04
N ASP A 107 15.67 5.47 7.99
CA ASP A 107 15.99 5.18 9.38
C ASP A 107 14.74 4.93 10.26
N SER A 108 13.60 5.61 9.98
CA SER A 108 12.42 5.51 10.86
C SER A 108 11.57 4.26 10.61
N TRP A 109 11.67 3.68 9.41
CA TRP A 109 10.84 2.53 9.03
C TRP A 109 11.41 1.21 9.56
N ARG A 110 12.73 1.01 9.43
CA ARG A 110 13.45 -0.15 9.99
C ARG A 110 13.46 -0.15 11.53
N ALA A 111 13.48 1.03 12.15
CA ALA A 111 13.40 1.16 13.61
C ALA A 111 12.03 0.77 14.19
N ARG A 112 10.95 0.77 13.38
CA ARG A 112 9.59 0.52 13.87
C ARG A 112 9.10 -0.92 13.67
N TYR A 113 9.71 -1.68 12.76
CA TYR A 113 9.30 -3.05 12.42
C TYR A 113 10.47 -4.04 12.21
N GLY A 114 11.45 -4.02 13.12
CA GLY A 114 12.25 -5.19 13.48
C GLY A 114 12.97 -5.94 12.35
N GLY A 115 14.18 -5.50 12.01
CA GLY A 115 15.16 -6.29 11.28
C GLY A 115 16.55 -5.79 11.61
N ASP A 116 17.28 -6.55 12.43
CA ASP A 116 18.65 -6.27 12.86
C ASP A 116 19.54 -5.97 11.64
N PRO A 117 20.37 -4.90 11.65
CA PRO A 117 21.30 -4.68 10.55
C PRO A 117 22.30 -5.85 10.49
N PRO A 118 22.77 -6.25 9.29
CA PRO A 118 23.81 -7.26 9.20
C PRO A 118 25.03 -6.77 9.99
N VAL A 119 25.40 -7.55 11.01
CA VAL A 119 26.66 -7.44 11.75
C VAL A 119 27.79 -7.21 10.76
N LYS A 120 28.32 -5.99 10.75
CA LYS A 120 29.58 -5.67 10.08
C LYS A 120 30.69 -6.35 10.87
N CYS A 121 30.95 -7.62 10.60
CA CYS A 121 32.21 -8.27 10.97
C CYS A 121 33.33 -7.59 10.16
N HIS A 122 33.93 -6.55 10.75
CA HIS A 122 35.26 -6.11 10.35
C HIS A 122 36.27 -6.94 11.14
N SER A 123 37.09 -7.70 10.42
CA SER A 123 38.41 -8.17 10.85
C SER A 123 39.38 -7.86 9.74
#